data_AF-A0A957MB87-F1
#
_entry.id   AF-A0A957MB87-F1
#
_cell.length_a   1.000
_cell.length_b   1.000
_cell.length_c   1.000
_cell.angle_alpha   90.00
_cell.angle_beta   90.00
_cell.angle_gamma   90.00
#
_symmetry.space_group_name_H-M   'P 1'
#
loop_
_entity.id
_entity.type
_entity.pdbx_description
1 polymer ?
#
loop_
_entity_poly.entity_id
_entity_poly.type
_entity_poly.pdbx_seq_one_letter_code
_entity_poly.pdbx_strand_id
1 'polypeptide(L)'
;MPDPSTKSSGVRLAELMAALSTATDLGMGQPMEYAMTSCIVAVRLGEAAGLTEDELRDVYYEALLRYIGCNADTYWMASLFGDELAFRRDFASVDGGDSLRVMSMALRYMRDANAGNSLLQTLQAMVNGLAQMPQVTSSFFPGHCEVAARLATRLGFPATFVRAAGQLYAR
;
A
#
# COMPACT_ATOMS: atom_id res chain seq x y z
N MET A 1 31.42 -22.27 -6.90
CA MET A 1 31.91 -21.18 -7.77
C MET A 1 30.71 -20.55 -8.44
N PRO A 2 30.53 -19.22 -8.37
CA PRO A 2 29.44 -18.56 -9.11
C PRO A 2 29.67 -18.69 -10.62
N ASP A 3 28.58 -18.86 -11.37
CA ASP A 3 28.56 -19.03 -12.82
C ASP A 3 29.10 -17.77 -13.53
N PRO A 4 30.15 -17.88 -14.37
CA PRO A 4 30.73 -16.75 -15.11
C PRO A 4 29.80 -16.11 -16.16
N SER A 5 28.59 -16.64 -16.37
CA SER A 5 27.61 -16.12 -17.35
C SER A 5 26.72 -14.98 -16.83
N THR A 6 26.73 -14.68 -15.52
CA THR A 6 25.90 -13.61 -14.96
C THR A 6 26.56 -12.23 -15.16
N LYS A 7 26.31 -11.61 -16.31
CA LYS A 7 26.60 -10.17 -16.47
C LYS A 7 25.79 -9.38 -15.45
N SER A 8 26.47 -8.67 -14.54
CA SER A 8 25.83 -7.69 -13.68
C SER A 8 25.15 -6.63 -14.54
N SER A 9 23.88 -6.32 -14.22
CA SER A 9 23.14 -5.24 -14.89
C SER A 9 23.70 -3.85 -14.60
N GLY A 10 24.57 -3.72 -13.60
CA GLY A 10 25.03 -2.43 -13.07
C GLY A 10 23.99 -1.68 -12.24
N VAL A 11 22.77 -2.23 -12.09
CA VAL A 11 21.68 -1.62 -11.32
C VAL A 11 21.86 -1.91 -9.84
N ARG A 12 21.83 -0.86 -9.03
CA ARG A 12 21.89 -0.96 -7.56
C ARG A 12 20.52 -1.33 -7.01
N LEU A 13 20.50 -2.13 -5.94
CA LEU A 13 19.25 -2.47 -5.25
C LEU A 13 18.45 -1.22 -4.88
N ALA A 14 19.11 -0.17 -4.38
CA ALA A 14 18.47 1.10 -4.05
C ALA A 14 17.71 1.75 -5.24
N GLU A 15 18.24 1.64 -6.46
CA GLU A 15 17.58 2.18 -7.66
C GLU A 15 16.34 1.37 -8.00
N LEU A 16 16.41 0.05 -7.88
CA LEU A 16 15.26 -0.83 -8.10
C LEU A 16 14.16 -0.58 -7.05
N MET A 17 14.53 -0.41 -5.78
CA MET A 17 13.57 -0.15 -4.70
C MET A 17 12.94 1.23 -4.82
N ALA A 18 13.68 2.25 -5.26
CA ALA A 18 13.15 3.57 -5.55
C ALA A 18 12.18 3.57 -6.75
N ALA A 19 12.47 2.81 -7.80
CA ALA A 19 11.55 2.65 -8.93
C ALA A 19 10.26 1.93 -8.50
N LEU A 20 10.39 0.88 -7.68
CA LEU A 20 9.25 0.12 -7.16
C LEU A 20 8.37 0.94 -6.21
N SER A 21 8.99 1.76 -5.36
CA SER A 21 8.25 2.67 -4.48
C SER A 21 7.46 3.71 -5.29
N THR A 22 8.07 4.27 -6.35
CA THR A 22 7.40 5.21 -7.26
C THR A 22 6.22 4.55 -7.98
N ALA A 23 6.38 3.32 -8.46
CA ALA A 23 5.30 2.56 -9.08
C ALA A 23 4.17 2.27 -8.08
N THR A 24 4.52 2.01 -6.81
CA THR A 24 3.56 1.80 -5.72
C THR A 24 2.79 3.07 -5.41
N ASP A 25 3.46 4.21 -5.29
CA ASP A 25 2.83 5.53 -5.07
C ASP A 25 1.82 5.83 -6.20
N LEU A 26 2.21 5.61 -7.46
CA LEU A 26 1.32 5.78 -8.62
C LEU A 26 0.09 4.85 -8.55
N GLY A 27 0.30 3.57 -8.24
CA GLY A 27 -0.78 2.59 -8.13
C GLY A 27 -1.77 2.87 -6.99
N MET A 28 -1.35 3.64 -5.99
CA MET A 28 -2.20 4.06 -4.87
C MET A 28 -2.80 5.46 -5.04
N GLY A 29 -2.46 6.18 -6.11
CA GLY A 29 -2.90 7.57 -6.33
C GLY A 29 -2.23 8.56 -5.39
N GLN A 30 -1.07 8.22 -4.82
CA GLN A 30 -0.29 9.10 -3.96
C GLN A 30 0.52 10.11 -4.80
N PRO A 31 0.91 11.26 -4.22
CA PRO A 31 1.88 12.15 -4.85
C PRO A 31 3.17 11.40 -5.20
N MET A 32 3.88 11.85 -6.25
CA MET A 32 5.21 11.30 -6.55
C MET A 32 6.13 11.46 -5.34
N GLU A 33 6.97 10.46 -5.11
CA GLU A 33 7.99 10.45 -4.05
C GLU A 33 7.40 10.41 -2.62
N TYR A 34 6.15 10.00 -2.45
CA TYR A 34 5.50 9.89 -1.15
C TYR A 34 6.24 8.89 -0.22
N ALA A 35 6.58 7.72 -0.75
CA ALA A 35 7.38 6.73 -0.02
C ALA A 35 8.81 7.23 0.27
N MET A 36 9.43 7.96 -0.66
CA MET A 36 10.79 8.49 -0.49
C MET A 36 10.84 9.60 0.57
N THR A 37 9.84 10.48 0.58
CA THR A 37 9.69 11.52 1.62
C THR A 37 9.55 10.87 2.99
N SER A 38 8.73 9.82 3.10
CA SER A 38 8.60 9.03 4.33
C SER A 38 9.93 8.36 4.73
N CYS A 39 10.69 7.84 3.76
CA CYS A 39 11.99 7.21 3.98
C CYS A 39 13.01 8.18 4.58
N ILE A 40 13.09 9.42 4.08
CA ILE A 40 13.97 10.46 4.65
C ILE A 40 13.65 10.69 6.13
N VAL A 41 12.36 10.81 6.47
CA VAL A 41 11.92 11.01 7.85
C VAL A 41 12.26 9.79 8.72
N ALA A 42 12.00 8.59 8.22
CA ALA A 42 12.26 7.34 8.94
C ALA A 42 13.76 7.15 9.25
N VAL A 43 14.62 7.38 8.26
CA VAL A 43 16.09 7.27 8.45
C VAL A 43 16.58 8.30 9.46
N ARG A 44 16.15 9.57 9.36
CA ARG A 44 16.51 10.61 10.35
C ARG A 44 16.03 10.30 11.76
N LEU A 45 14.85 9.70 11.88
CA LEU A 45 14.35 9.24 13.17
C LEU A 45 15.20 8.10 13.73
N GLY A 46 15.60 7.15 12.88
CA GLY A 46 16.54 6.08 13.23
C GLY A 46 17.90 6.61 13.69
N GLU A 47 18.45 7.61 12.99
CA GLU A 47 19.71 8.26 13.36
C GLU A 47 19.59 8.91 14.74
N ALA A 48 18.52 9.67 14.97
CA ALA A 48 18.26 10.31 16.25
C ALA A 48 18.03 9.30 17.39
N ALA A 49 17.53 8.11 17.07
CA ALA A 49 17.37 7.00 18.01
C ALA A 49 18.67 6.20 18.26
N GLY A 50 19.76 6.52 17.55
CA GLY A 50 21.06 5.85 17.72
C GLY A 50 21.16 4.49 17.04
N LEU A 51 20.37 4.24 15.99
CA LEU A 51 20.47 3.02 15.19
C LEU A 51 21.83 2.92 14.48
N THR A 52 22.29 1.68 14.32
CA THR A 52 23.50 1.35 13.56
C THR A 52 23.30 1.55 12.05
N GLU A 53 24.39 1.60 11.29
CA GLU A 53 24.32 1.75 9.82
C GLU A 53 23.54 0.60 9.15
N ASP A 54 23.68 -0.63 9.66
CA ASP A 54 22.93 -1.78 9.14
C ASP A 54 21.44 -1.68 9.46
N GLU A 55 21.05 -1.20 10.65
CA GLU A 55 19.65 -0.96 10.99
C GLU A 55 19.05 0.19 10.17
N LEU A 56 19.82 1.26 9.92
CA LEU A 56 19.39 2.36 9.05
C LEU A 56 19.19 1.90 7.60
N ARG A 57 19.98 0.93 7.13
CA ARG A 57 19.80 0.30 5.83
C ARG A 57 18.49 -0.48 5.76
N ASP A 58 18.14 -1.20 6.82
CA ASP A 58 16.83 -1.88 6.91
C ASP A 58 15.70 -0.85 6.92
N VAL A 59 15.79 0.21 7.73
CA VAL A 59 14.82 1.32 7.76
C VAL A 59 14.64 1.95 6.38
N TYR A 60 15.73 2.15 5.64
CA TYR A 60 15.71 2.72 4.30
C TYR A 60 14.85 1.89 3.34
N TYR A 61 15.09 0.57 3.27
CA TYR A 61 14.36 -0.30 2.36
C TYR A 61 12.93 -0.57 2.82
N GLU A 62 12.71 -0.73 4.13
CA GLU A 62 11.38 -0.92 4.71
C GLU A 62 10.50 0.31 4.45
N ALA A 63 11.03 1.51 4.64
CA ALA A 63 10.27 2.73 4.40
C ALA A 63 9.91 2.91 2.91
N LEU A 64 10.80 2.54 1.99
CA LEU A 64 10.52 2.58 0.55
C LEU A 64 9.45 1.57 0.13
N LEU A 65 9.45 0.37 0.71
CA LEU A 65 8.53 -0.71 0.33
C LEU A 65 7.31 -0.83 1.25
N ARG A 66 7.16 0.08 2.22
CA ARG A 66 6.10 0.07 3.23
C ARG A 66 4.71 -0.20 2.68
N TYR A 67 4.41 0.28 1.48
CA TYR A 67 3.09 0.17 0.86
C TYR A 67 3.00 -0.81 -0.31
N ILE A 68 4.04 -1.63 -0.54
CA ILE A 68 4.11 -2.52 -1.70
C ILE A 68 2.92 -3.50 -1.79
N GLY A 69 2.27 -3.82 -0.64
CA GLY A 69 1.08 -4.67 -0.57
C GLY A 69 -0.27 -3.94 -0.60
N CYS A 70 -0.31 -2.61 -0.58
CA CYS A 70 -1.55 -1.83 -0.40
C CYS A 70 -2.49 -1.80 -1.63
N ASN A 71 -2.11 -2.48 -2.70
CA ASN A 71 -2.90 -2.66 -3.92
C ASN A 71 -3.70 -3.98 -3.94
N ALA A 72 -3.65 -4.78 -2.87
CA ALA A 72 -4.28 -6.10 -2.82
C ALA A 72 -5.81 -6.04 -3.06
N ASP A 73 -6.46 -5.02 -2.51
CA ASP A 73 -7.92 -4.87 -2.54
C ASP A 73 -8.40 -3.84 -3.57
N THR A 74 -7.54 -3.39 -4.49
CA THR A 74 -7.88 -2.35 -5.49
C THR A 74 -9.06 -2.76 -6.36
N TYR A 75 -9.18 -4.04 -6.74
CA TYR A 75 -10.31 -4.52 -7.55
C TYR A 75 -11.65 -4.34 -6.80
N TRP A 76 -11.66 -4.63 -5.49
CA TRP A 76 -12.84 -4.50 -4.66
C TRP A 76 -13.18 -3.03 -4.45
N MET A 77 -12.17 -2.20 -4.15
CA MET A 77 -12.35 -0.76 -3.99
C MET A 77 -12.92 -0.12 -5.26
N ALA A 78 -12.39 -0.46 -6.45
CA ALA A 78 -12.89 0.03 -7.72
C ALA A 78 -14.34 -0.44 -7.98
N SER A 79 -14.68 -1.68 -7.61
CA SER A 79 -16.06 -2.17 -7.77
C SER A 79 -17.09 -1.43 -6.91
N LEU A 80 -16.66 -0.87 -5.78
CA LEU A 80 -17.54 -0.18 -4.83
C LEU A 80 -17.55 1.34 -5.02
N PHE A 81 -16.38 1.93 -5.27
CA PHE A 81 -16.16 3.38 -5.28
C PHE A 81 -15.91 3.95 -6.67
N GLY A 82 -15.82 3.12 -7.71
CA GLY A 82 -15.51 3.57 -9.06
C GLY A 82 -14.06 4.02 -9.15
N ASP A 83 -13.82 5.34 -9.03
CA ASP A 83 -12.48 5.93 -9.00
C ASP A 83 -11.84 5.75 -7.62
N GLU A 84 -11.22 4.59 -7.43
CA GLU A 84 -10.57 4.20 -6.18
C GLU A 84 -9.29 4.99 -5.91
N LEU A 85 -8.63 5.52 -6.94
CA LEU A 85 -7.45 6.38 -6.78
C LEU A 85 -7.85 7.73 -6.18
N ALA A 86 -8.92 8.35 -6.69
CA ALA A 86 -9.47 9.56 -6.10
C ALA A 86 -9.95 9.29 -4.66
N PHE A 87 -10.63 8.17 -4.42
CA PHE A 87 -11.05 7.77 -3.07
C PHE A 87 -9.86 7.67 -2.11
N ARG A 88 -8.77 6.98 -2.49
CA ARG A 88 -7.56 6.82 -1.67
C ARG A 88 -6.88 8.15 -1.37
N ARG A 89 -6.79 9.03 -2.37
CA ARG A 89 -6.21 10.38 -2.23
C ARG A 89 -6.99 11.20 -1.22
N ASP A 90 -8.31 11.21 -1.33
CA ASP A 90 -9.17 11.98 -0.43
C ASP A 90 -9.16 11.37 0.98
N PHE A 91 -9.14 10.03 1.09
CA PHE A 91 -9.01 9.31 2.36
C PHE A 91 -7.71 9.65 3.11
N ALA A 92 -6.60 9.91 2.40
CA ALA A 92 -5.33 10.27 3.04
C ALA A 92 -5.40 11.56 3.89
N SER A 93 -6.39 12.43 3.64
CA SER A 93 -6.63 13.66 4.40
C SER A 93 -7.64 13.49 5.55
N VAL A 94 -8.28 12.32 5.65
CA VAL A 94 -9.32 12.03 6.63
C VAL A 94 -8.71 11.28 7.82
N ASP A 95 -9.04 11.73 9.03
CA ASP A 95 -8.77 10.94 10.23
C ASP A 95 -9.62 9.67 10.21
N GLY A 96 -8.97 8.50 10.16
CA GLY A 96 -9.63 7.20 10.19
C GLY A 96 -10.44 6.95 11.46
N GLY A 97 -10.18 7.68 12.55
CA GLY A 97 -10.98 7.66 13.77
C GLY A 97 -12.32 8.38 13.66
N ASP A 98 -12.47 9.32 12.72
CA ASP A 98 -13.72 10.03 12.45
C ASP A 98 -14.64 9.20 11.56
N SER A 99 -15.34 8.26 12.20
CA SER A 99 -16.25 7.32 11.52
C SER A 99 -17.33 8.01 10.69
N LEU A 100 -17.81 9.19 11.10
CA LEU A 100 -18.83 9.94 10.37
C LEU A 100 -18.25 10.51 9.07
N ARG A 101 -17.06 11.12 9.12
CA ARG A 101 -16.38 11.61 7.91
C ARG A 101 -16.05 10.48 6.94
N VAL A 102 -15.49 9.38 7.45
CA VAL A 102 -15.18 8.19 6.64
C VAL A 102 -16.44 7.65 5.95
N MET A 103 -17.54 7.46 6.70
CA MET A 103 -18.81 6.99 6.15
C MET A 103 -19.38 7.96 5.10
N SER A 104 -19.37 9.27 5.40
CA SER A 104 -19.87 10.28 4.47
C SER A 104 -19.11 10.27 3.15
N MET A 105 -17.80 10.04 3.19
CA MET A 105 -16.95 9.99 2.01
C MET A 105 -17.21 8.72 1.21
N ALA A 106 -17.26 7.56 1.87
CA ALA A 106 -17.61 6.30 1.23
C ALA A 106 -18.96 6.38 0.50
N LEU A 107 -19.99 6.97 1.13
CA LEU A 107 -21.31 7.16 0.51
C LEU A 107 -21.28 8.07 -0.71
N ARG A 108 -20.49 9.16 -0.68
CA ARG A 108 -20.32 10.04 -1.85
C ARG A 108 -19.72 9.28 -3.03
N TYR A 109 -18.61 8.59 -2.82
CA TYR A 109 -17.96 7.82 -3.89
C TYR A 109 -18.83 6.68 -4.42
N MET A 110 -19.54 5.94 -3.55
CA MET A 110 -20.49 4.91 -4.00
C MET A 110 -21.62 5.51 -4.85
N ARG A 111 -22.13 6.69 -4.49
CA ARG A 111 -23.15 7.38 -5.29
C ARG A 111 -22.59 7.83 -6.64
N ASP A 112 -21.41 8.43 -6.66
CA ASP A 112 -20.79 8.95 -7.88
C ASP A 112 -20.41 7.81 -8.84
N ALA A 113 -19.94 6.68 -8.32
CA ALA A 113 -19.67 5.46 -9.10
C ALA A 113 -20.92 4.88 -9.79
N ASN A 114 -22.11 5.20 -9.27
CA ASN A 114 -23.39 4.76 -9.81
C ASN A 114 -24.16 5.91 -10.51
N ALA A 115 -23.53 7.07 -10.73
CA ALA A 115 -24.15 8.16 -11.44
C ALA A 115 -24.49 7.73 -12.88
N GLY A 116 -25.79 7.74 -13.22
CA GLY A 116 -26.28 7.30 -14.53
C GLY A 116 -26.70 5.83 -14.61
N ASN A 117 -26.52 5.04 -13.55
CA ASN A 117 -27.06 3.69 -13.47
C ASN A 117 -28.58 3.71 -13.26
N SER A 118 -29.27 2.71 -13.81
CA SER A 118 -30.66 2.44 -13.44
C SER A 118 -30.77 1.99 -11.97
N LEU A 119 -31.98 2.05 -11.41
CA LEU A 119 -32.23 1.61 -10.03
C LEU A 119 -31.81 0.15 -9.80
N LEU A 120 -32.08 -0.73 -10.78
CA LEU A 120 -31.70 -2.15 -10.71
C LEU A 120 -30.17 -2.34 -10.72
N GLN A 121 -29.45 -1.63 -11.60
CA GLN A 121 -27.99 -1.68 -11.66
C GLN A 121 -27.35 -1.15 -10.38
N THR A 122 -27.90 -0.07 -9.82
CA THR A 122 -27.43 0.51 -8.54
C THR A 122 -27.64 -0.47 -7.39
N LEU A 123 -28.83 -1.08 -7.28
CA LEU A 123 -29.12 -2.09 -6.26
C LEU A 123 -28.19 -3.30 -6.39
N GLN A 124 -27.95 -3.77 -7.61
CA GLN A 124 -27.06 -4.91 -7.86
C GLN A 124 -25.61 -4.59 -7.49
N ALA A 125 -25.11 -3.39 -7.82
CA ALA A 125 -23.78 -2.93 -7.43
C ALA A 125 -23.63 -2.84 -5.90
N MET A 126 -24.64 -2.28 -5.21
CA MET A 126 -24.65 -2.20 -3.75
C MET A 126 -24.65 -3.59 -3.09
N VAL A 127 -25.47 -4.52 -3.59
CA VAL A 127 -25.51 -5.91 -3.09
C VAL A 127 -24.17 -6.61 -3.29
N ASN A 128 -23.57 -6.50 -4.48
CA ASN A 128 -22.26 -7.09 -4.77
C ASN A 128 -21.14 -6.51 -3.91
N GLY A 129 -21.16 -5.20 -3.66
CA GLY A 129 -20.20 -4.52 -2.80
C GLY A 129 -20.33 -4.94 -1.33
N LEU A 130 -21.56 -4.96 -0.80
CA LEU A 130 -21.86 -5.39 0.56
C LEU A 130 -21.55 -6.88 0.79
N ALA A 131 -21.82 -7.74 -0.20
CA ALA A 131 -21.53 -9.17 -0.11
C ALA A 131 -20.03 -9.50 0.04
N GLN A 132 -19.16 -8.60 -0.44
CA GLN A 132 -17.70 -8.73 -0.35
C GLN A 132 -17.11 -8.03 0.89
N MET A 133 -17.90 -7.22 1.59
CA MET A 133 -17.45 -6.42 2.73
C MET A 133 -16.90 -7.24 3.90
N PRO A 134 -17.51 -8.37 4.33
CA PRO A 134 -17.01 -9.16 5.46
C PRO A 134 -15.61 -9.76 5.23
N GLN A 135 -15.35 -10.21 3.99
CA GLN A 135 -14.06 -10.79 3.60
C GLN A 135 -12.97 -9.72 3.54
N VAL A 136 -13.31 -8.54 3.03
CA VAL A 136 -12.33 -7.46 2.82
C VAL A 136 -12.07 -6.68 4.10
N THR A 137 -13.09 -6.27 4.86
CA THR A 137 -12.88 -5.42 6.06
C THR A 137 -12.09 -6.10 7.17
N SER A 138 -12.31 -7.39 7.42
CA SER A 138 -11.57 -8.17 8.43
C SER A 138 -10.12 -8.45 8.02
N SER A 139 -9.83 -8.41 6.72
CA SER A 139 -8.53 -8.78 6.15
C SER A 139 -7.85 -7.63 5.40
N PHE A 140 -8.38 -6.40 5.42
CA PHE A 140 -7.87 -5.28 4.61
C PHE A 140 -6.43 -4.93 4.98
N PHE A 141 -6.21 -4.57 6.25
CA PHE A 141 -4.86 -4.25 6.74
C PHE A 141 -3.97 -5.49 6.89
N PRO A 142 -4.44 -6.62 7.48
CA PRO A 142 -3.64 -7.85 7.54
C PRO A 142 -3.25 -8.39 6.16
N GLY A 143 -4.15 -8.31 5.18
CA GLY A 143 -3.94 -8.76 3.81
C GLY A 143 -2.92 -7.90 3.08
N HIS A 144 -2.93 -6.58 3.26
CA HIS A 144 -1.86 -5.71 2.77
C HIS A 144 -0.49 -6.11 3.31
N CYS A 145 -0.39 -6.36 4.62
CA CYS A 145 0.84 -6.83 5.27
C CYS A 145 1.26 -8.22 4.77
N GLU A 146 0.31 -9.14 4.57
CA GLU A 146 0.60 -10.48 4.03
C GLU A 146 1.16 -10.41 2.61
N VAL A 147 0.54 -9.59 1.74
CA VAL A 147 1.03 -9.37 0.38
C VAL A 147 2.42 -8.74 0.41
N ALA A 148 2.65 -7.75 1.29
CA ALA A 148 3.97 -7.14 1.45
C ALA A 148 5.04 -8.17 1.85
N ALA A 149 4.77 -9.01 2.84
CA ALA A 149 5.68 -10.08 3.29
C ALA A 149 5.96 -11.11 2.17
N ARG A 150 4.93 -11.50 1.41
CA ARG A 150 5.10 -12.41 0.26
C ARG A 150 5.95 -11.78 -0.84
N LEU A 151 5.74 -10.51 -1.15
CA LEU A 151 6.54 -9.78 -2.13
C LEU A 151 8.00 -9.63 -1.67
N ALA A 152 8.22 -9.26 -0.41
CA ALA A 152 9.56 -9.18 0.19
C ALA A 152 10.30 -10.53 0.11
N THR A 153 9.61 -11.63 0.41
CA THR A 153 10.15 -12.99 0.28
C THR A 153 10.56 -13.29 -1.17
N ARG A 154 9.71 -12.95 -2.15
CA ARG A 154 9.99 -13.16 -3.59
C ARG A 154 11.13 -12.29 -4.10
N LEU A 155 11.33 -11.12 -3.50
CA LEU A 155 12.45 -10.22 -3.81
C LEU A 155 13.76 -10.66 -3.14
N GLY A 156 13.73 -11.71 -2.30
CA GLY A 156 14.93 -12.27 -1.67
C GLY A 156 15.39 -11.52 -0.43
N PHE A 157 14.53 -10.71 0.20
CA PHE A 157 14.86 -10.02 1.45
C PHE A 157 14.99 -11.02 2.62
N PRO A 158 15.82 -10.70 3.64
CA PRO A 158 16.00 -11.57 4.80
C PRO A 158 14.71 -11.67 5.64
N ALA A 159 14.63 -12.71 6.47
CA ALA A 159 13.45 -12.98 7.31
C ALA A 159 13.11 -11.82 8.27
N THR A 160 14.10 -11.04 8.70
CA THR A 160 13.90 -9.85 9.54
C THR A 160 13.07 -8.79 8.81
N PHE A 161 13.41 -8.51 7.55
CA PHE A 161 12.67 -7.60 6.69
C PHE A 161 11.27 -8.13 6.39
N VAL A 162 11.15 -9.40 5.98
CA VAL A 162 9.86 -10.02 5.69
C VAL A 162 8.90 -9.92 6.89
N ARG A 163 9.42 -10.08 8.11
CA ARG A 163 8.63 -9.90 9.34
C ARG A 163 8.21 -8.45 9.55
N ALA A 164 9.11 -7.49 9.37
CA ALA A 164 8.80 -6.07 9.54
C ALA A 164 7.79 -5.56 8.49
N ALA A 165 7.93 -5.95 7.23
CA ALA A 165 6.95 -5.71 6.18
C ALA A 165 5.53 -6.23 6.53
N GLY A 166 5.45 -7.32 7.30
CA GLY A 166 4.20 -7.90 7.81
C GLY A 166 3.58 -7.17 9.02
N GLN A 167 4.25 -6.15 9.57
CA GLN A 167 3.90 -5.55 10.87
C GLN A 167 3.51 -4.06 10.79
N LEU A 168 3.30 -3.51 9.60
CA LEU A 168 3.01 -2.09 9.41
C LEU A 168 1.83 -1.57 10.27
N TYR A 169 0.80 -2.39 10.48
CA TYR A 169 -0.39 -2.04 11.26
C TYR A 169 -0.46 -2.75 12.62
N ALA A 170 0.62 -3.38 13.06
CA ALA A 170 0.67 -4.00 14.38
C ALA A 170 0.52 -2.94 15.48
N ARG A 171 -0.27 -3.25 16.51
CA ARG A 171 -0.49 -2.43 17.70
C ARG A 171 0.08 -3.13 18.92
#